data_AF-A0A976J180-F1
#
_entry.id   AF-A0A976J180-F1
#
_cell.length_a   1.000
_cell.length_b   1.000
_cell.length_c   1.000
_cell.angle_alpha   90.00
_cell.angle_beta   90.00
_cell.angle_gamma   90.00
#
_symmetry.space_group_name_H-M   'P 1'
#
loop_
_entity.id
_entity.type
_entity.pdbx_description
1 polymer ?
#
loop_
_entity_poly.entity_id
_entity_poly.type
_entity_poly.pdbx_seq_one_letter_code
_entity_poly.pdbx_strand_id
1 'polypeptide(L)'
;MTLALREIVILAAVGVMLGGCQSKVEEAVKKALIDGDSAKFEDVKQCSGDKSVYVGKVNAKNRMGAYVGFEPFFYDGSAVSFVANDNFSELMDRCYSEQSPSLRKDGGDSKLKVDIDWSTSEDINPVDDSKTVRATLSADDSASTLNEHVTLTIRCQSNKTELYVNWNDYLGDDSRDVYDEWKRVTVRIGENKAQQQRWGISTDSKATFAPNSPVNLIKEMAKVDRLVLQTTPYNENPVTAVFNLKGIKEAVSPIAKECGWAL
;
A
#
# COMPACT_ATOMS: atom_id res chain seq x y z
N MET A 1 60.88 45.24 23.10
CA MET A 1 60.86 44.16 22.10
C MET A 1 59.90 43.10 22.62
N THR A 2 58.64 43.11 22.15
CA THR A 2 58.07 42.06 21.25
C THR A 2 57.89 40.73 21.99
N LEU A 3 56.72 40.10 22.15
CA LEU A 3 55.45 40.11 21.43
C LEU A 3 54.36 39.59 22.39
N ALA A 4 53.13 40.07 22.23
CA ALA A 4 51.95 39.53 22.89
C ALA A 4 51.68 38.09 22.38
N LEU A 5 51.66 37.10 23.28
CA LEU A 5 51.14 35.77 22.97
C LEU A 5 49.62 35.81 23.04
N ARG A 6 49.01 35.49 21.90
CA ARG A 6 47.57 35.28 21.72
C ARG A 6 47.07 34.13 22.60
N GLU A 7 45.93 34.35 23.25
CA GLU A 7 45.14 33.29 23.86
C GLU A 7 44.68 32.29 22.79
N ILE A 8 45.07 31.02 22.95
CA ILE A 8 44.48 29.91 22.21
C ILE A 8 43.37 29.37 23.11
N VAL A 9 42.14 29.75 22.78
CA VAL A 9 40.93 29.12 23.31
C VAL A 9 40.87 27.71 22.72
N ILE A 10 41.22 26.70 23.51
CA ILE A 10 40.93 25.30 23.18
C ILE A 10 39.44 25.08 23.49
N LEU A 11 38.60 25.34 22.49
CA LEU A 11 37.25 24.79 22.46
C LEU A 11 37.40 23.27 22.25
N ALA A 12 37.41 22.52 23.34
CA ALA A 12 37.20 21.09 23.30
C ALA A 12 35.77 20.87 22.77
N ALA A 13 35.67 20.57 21.48
CA ALA A 13 34.43 20.12 20.87
C ALA A 13 34.07 18.77 21.51
N VAL A 14 33.23 18.83 22.55
CA VAL A 14 32.40 17.70 22.96
C VAL A 14 31.32 17.58 21.88
N GLY A 15 31.72 17.03 20.73
CA GLY A 15 30.82 16.54 19.71
C GLY A 15 30.16 15.30 20.29
N VAL A 16 28.94 15.48 20.79
CA VAL A 16 28.09 14.43 21.33
C VAL A 16 27.98 13.31 20.29
N MET A 17 28.46 12.12 20.65
CA MET A 17 28.28 10.88 19.89
C MET A 17 26.80 10.49 19.86
N LEU A 18 25.99 11.15 19.03
CA LEU A 18 24.60 10.77 18.75
C LEU A 18 24.45 9.91 17.49
N GLY A 19 25.51 9.75 16.69
CA GLY A 19 25.45 9.08 15.37
C GLY A 19 25.33 7.55 15.39
N GLY A 20 25.49 6.90 16.55
CA GLY A 20 25.54 5.43 16.63
C GLY A 20 24.19 4.75 16.46
N CYS A 21 23.10 5.37 16.93
CA CYS A 21 21.76 4.79 16.79
C CYS A 21 21.11 5.18 15.46
N GLN A 22 21.29 6.42 15.00
CA GLN A 22 20.75 6.87 13.71
C GLN A 22 21.33 6.04 12.54
N SER A 23 22.63 5.77 12.55
CA SER A 23 23.28 4.94 11.52
C SER A 23 22.71 3.51 11.47
N LYS A 24 22.37 2.90 12.62
CA LYS A 24 21.75 1.56 12.64
C LYS A 24 20.36 1.55 12.03
N VAL A 25 19.57 2.61 12.25
CA VAL A 25 18.22 2.74 11.67
C VAL A 25 18.33 2.91 10.17
N GLU A 26 19.18 3.83 9.71
CA GLU A 26 19.39 4.06 8.28
C GLU A 26 19.87 2.79 7.57
N GLU A 27 20.79 2.03 8.17
CA GLU A 27 21.24 0.74 7.61
C GLU A 27 20.13 -0.32 7.57
N ALA A 28 19.22 -0.37 8.56
CA ALA A 28 18.07 -1.26 8.50
C ALA A 28 17.11 -0.87 7.37
N VAL A 29 16.87 0.43 7.19
CA VAL A 29 16.02 0.96 6.12
C VAL A 29 16.63 0.71 4.75
N LYS A 30 17.94 0.92 4.57
CA LYS A 30 18.64 0.60 3.30
C LYS A 30 18.44 -0.85 2.88
N LYS A 31 18.51 -1.79 3.82
CA LYS A 31 18.31 -3.23 3.55
C LYS A 31 16.88 -3.58 3.14
N ALA A 32 15.91 -2.76 3.51
CA ALA A 32 14.51 -2.94 3.13
C ALA A 32 14.18 -2.32 1.76
N LEU A 33 15.12 -1.59 1.14
CA LEU A 33 14.92 -0.89 -0.13
C LEU A 33 15.55 -1.65 -1.30
N ILE A 34 15.02 -1.41 -2.50
CA ILE A 34 15.50 -2.01 -3.76
C ILE A 34 16.93 -1.55 -4.08
N ASP A 35 17.19 -0.25 -4.00
CA ASP A 35 18.53 0.35 -4.13
C ASP A 35 18.86 1.09 -2.84
N GLY A 36 19.18 0.32 -1.80
CA GLY A 36 19.53 0.85 -0.48
C GLY A 36 20.75 1.79 -0.49
N ASP A 37 21.71 1.56 -1.39
CA ASP A 37 22.91 2.41 -1.48
C ASP A 37 22.60 3.81 -2.00
N SER A 38 21.50 3.98 -2.75
CA SER A 38 21.01 5.28 -3.20
C SER A 38 20.20 6.05 -2.15
N ALA A 39 19.91 5.45 -0.99
CA ALA A 39 18.97 6.00 -0.02
C ALA A 39 19.41 7.36 0.53
N LYS A 40 18.46 8.29 0.54
CA LYS A 40 18.57 9.62 1.14
C LYS A 40 17.55 9.73 2.26
N PHE A 41 17.97 10.23 3.41
CA PHE A 41 17.16 10.27 4.62
C PHE A 41 16.84 11.71 5.03
N GLU A 42 15.63 11.91 5.54
CA GLU A 42 15.17 13.16 6.15
C GLU A 42 14.45 12.88 7.47
N ASP A 43 14.58 13.80 8.42
CA ASP A 43 13.86 13.81 9.70
C ASP A 43 13.94 12.53 10.53
N VAL A 44 15.03 11.75 10.41
CA VAL A 44 15.23 10.52 11.18
C VAL A 44 15.41 10.84 12.66
N LYS A 45 14.44 10.44 13.49
CA LYS A 45 14.42 10.71 14.93
C LYS A 45 13.67 9.62 15.70
N GLN A 46 13.91 9.56 17.01
CA GLN A 46 13.04 8.76 17.89
C GLN A 46 11.67 9.40 18.02
N CYS A 47 10.66 8.56 18.04
CA CYS A 47 9.28 8.97 18.27
C CYS A 47 9.12 9.62 19.65
N SER A 48 8.20 10.59 19.74
CA SER A 48 7.86 11.25 20.99
C SER A 48 7.01 10.35 21.89
N GLY A 49 5.98 9.70 21.31
CA GLY A 49 5.05 8.83 22.05
C GLY A 49 5.62 7.47 22.43
N ASP A 50 6.65 6.99 21.71
CA ASP A 50 7.31 5.72 22.01
C ASP A 50 8.81 5.79 21.69
N LYS A 51 9.66 5.75 22.73
CA LYS A 51 11.12 5.84 22.56
C LYS A 51 11.77 4.60 21.94
N SER A 52 11.03 3.49 21.83
CA SER A 52 11.50 2.29 21.13
C SER A 52 11.37 2.38 19.61
N VAL A 53 10.58 3.33 19.11
CA VAL A 53 10.30 3.51 17.69
C VAL A 53 11.08 4.70 17.14
N TYR A 54 11.64 4.53 15.94
CA TYR A 54 12.21 5.60 15.13
C TYR A 54 11.28 5.90 13.96
N VAL A 55 11.24 7.16 13.54
CA VAL A 55 10.48 7.64 12.39
C VAL A 55 11.38 8.50 11.52
N GLY A 56 11.15 8.49 10.22
CA GLY A 56 11.80 9.38 9.29
C GLY A 56 11.17 9.29 7.91
N LYS A 57 11.83 9.90 6.93
CA LYS A 57 11.51 9.73 5.52
C LYS A 57 12.74 9.24 4.78
N VAL A 58 12.52 8.41 3.78
CA VAL A 58 13.58 7.92 2.89
C VAL A 58 13.18 8.07 1.44
N ASN A 59 14.14 8.39 0.57
CA ASN A 59 13.98 8.37 -0.87
C ASN A 59 15.13 7.57 -1.47
N ALA A 60 14.81 6.57 -2.29
CA ALA A 60 15.79 5.74 -2.97
C ALA A 60 15.37 5.54 -4.42
N LYS A 61 16.32 5.09 -5.24
CA LYS A 61 16.06 4.72 -6.61
C LYS A 61 15.19 3.46 -6.66
N ASN A 62 14.19 3.49 -7.53
CA ASN A 62 13.43 2.30 -7.90
C ASN A 62 14.26 1.40 -8.85
N ARG A 63 13.70 0.26 -9.27
CA ARG A 63 14.37 -0.67 -10.21
C ARG A 63 14.81 -0.02 -11.53
N MET A 64 14.19 1.10 -11.92
CA MET A 64 14.53 1.88 -13.11
C MET A 64 15.61 2.95 -12.86
N GLY A 65 16.17 3.02 -11.65
CA GLY A 65 17.23 3.96 -11.30
C GLY A 65 16.74 5.38 -10.99
N ALA A 66 15.43 5.61 -10.88
CA ALA A 66 14.82 6.92 -10.67
C ALA A 66 14.38 7.12 -9.20
N TYR A 67 14.52 8.33 -8.69
CA TYR A 67 13.95 8.76 -7.41
C TYR A 67 12.50 9.21 -7.62
N VAL A 68 11.57 8.72 -6.79
CA VAL A 68 10.13 8.99 -6.94
C VAL A 68 9.54 9.88 -5.84
N GLY A 69 10.32 10.16 -4.80
CA GLY A 69 9.90 11.02 -3.69
C GLY A 69 10.24 10.41 -2.33
N PHE A 70 10.08 11.20 -1.29
CA PHE A 70 10.31 10.76 0.08
C PHE A 70 9.10 10.00 0.62
N GLU A 71 9.32 8.75 0.99
CA GLU A 71 8.35 7.88 1.64
C GLU A 71 8.61 7.82 3.15
N PRO A 72 7.59 7.98 4.01
CA PRO A 72 7.76 7.87 5.44
C PRO A 72 7.98 6.42 5.87
N PHE A 73 8.80 6.22 6.91
CA PHE A 73 9.05 4.91 7.50
C PHE A 73 9.04 4.99 9.04
N PHE A 74 8.74 3.84 9.65
CA PHE A 74 8.99 3.55 11.05
C PHE A 74 9.97 2.40 11.21
N TYR A 75 10.70 2.39 12.31
CA TYR A 75 11.57 1.28 12.70
C TYR A 75 11.40 1.01 14.20
N ASP A 76 10.94 -0.19 14.55
CA ASP A 76 10.61 -0.57 15.93
C ASP A 76 11.76 -1.26 16.68
N GLY A 77 12.96 -1.29 16.08
CA GLY A 77 14.10 -2.02 16.59
C GLY A 77 14.26 -3.43 16.00
N SER A 78 13.27 -3.93 15.27
CA SER A 78 13.28 -5.25 14.62
C SER A 78 13.00 -5.19 13.13
N ALA A 79 12.03 -4.38 12.71
CA ALA A 79 11.58 -4.29 11.32
C ALA A 79 11.34 -2.84 10.90
N VAL A 80 11.55 -2.58 9.61
CA VAL A 80 11.24 -1.31 8.96
C VAL A 80 9.84 -1.41 8.37
N SER A 81 9.05 -0.38 8.57
CA SER A 81 7.64 -0.31 8.19
C SER A 81 7.40 0.95 7.38
N PHE A 82 7.09 0.81 6.11
CA PHE A 82 6.64 1.85 5.20
C PHE A 82 5.12 1.93 5.19
N VAL A 83 4.55 2.93 4.52
CA VAL A 83 3.08 3.17 4.47
C VAL A 83 2.31 1.92 4.06
N ALA A 84 2.92 1.07 3.24
CA ALA A 84 2.30 -0.15 2.75
C ALA A 84 2.22 -1.28 3.80
N ASN A 85 3.06 -1.28 4.84
CA ASN A 85 3.13 -2.36 5.84
C ASN A 85 1.99 -2.30 6.88
N ASP A 86 1.43 -3.46 7.26
CA ASP A 86 0.28 -3.56 8.19
C ASP A 86 0.52 -2.92 9.57
N ASN A 87 1.76 -2.95 10.05
CA ASN A 87 2.15 -2.36 11.34
C ASN A 87 2.40 -0.85 11.25
N PHE A 88 2.32 -0.24 10.05
CA PHE A 88 2.57 1.19 9.88
C PHE A 88 1.58 2.04 10.66
N SER A 89 0.28 1.71 10.62
CA SER A 89 -0.75 2.44 11.36
C SER A 89 -0.56 2.32 12.87
N GLU A 90 -0.20 1.14 13.37
CA GLU A 90 0.07 0.94 14.81
C GLU A 90 1.29 1.76 15.26
N LEU A 91 2.37 1.73 14.48
CA LEU A 91 3.59 2.47 14.77
C LEU A 91 3.37 3.99 14.64
N MET A 92 2.53 4.40 13.70
CA MET A 92 2.10 5.79 13.55
C MET A 92 1.32 6.27 14.79
N ASP A 93 0.33 5.49 15.24
CA ASP A 93 -0.44 5.80 16.43
C ASP A 93 0.46 5.85 17.67
N ARG A 94 1.34 4.85 17.86
CA ARG A 94 2.31 4.84 18.96
C ARG A 94 3.26 6.03 18.92
N CYS A 95 3.69 6.44 17.73
CA CYS A 95 4.63 7.55 17.57
C CYS A 95 4.00 8.91 17.90
N TYR A 96 2.73 9.09 17.54
CA TYR A 96 2.03 10.39 17.56
C TYR A 96 0.83 10.48 18.53
N SER A 97 0.56 9.45 19.35
CA SER A 97 -0.63 9.38 20.23
C SER A 97 -0.77 10.52 21.24
N GLU A 98 0.30 11.24 21.56
CA GLU A 98 0.25 12.41 22.45
C GLU A 98 -0.22 13.70 21.73
N GLN A 99 -0.37 13.69 20.40
CA GLN A 99 -0.70 14.88 19.59
C GLN A 99 -2.15 14.92 19.05
N SER A 100 -3.04 14.03 19.47
CA SER A 100 -4.47 14.11 19.12
C SER A 100 -5.38 14.04 20.36
N PRO A 101 -5.55 15.14 21.11
CA PRO A 101 -6.35 15.15 22.33
C PRO A 101 -7.88 15.22 22.12
N SER A 102 -8.43 14.93 20.92
CA SER A 102 -9.85 15.23 20.64
C SER A 102 -10.71 14.13 20.00
N LEU A 103 -10.24 12.88 19.88
CA LEU A 103 -11.09 11.77 19.46
C LEU A 103 -10.90 10.54 20.36
N ARG A 104 -11.29 10.66 21.63
CA ARG A 104 -11.50 9.51 22.53
C ARG A 104 -12.79 9.69 23.33
N LYS A 105 -13.86 9.05 22.85
CA LYS A 105 -15.03 8.52 23.57
C LYS A 105 -15.63 7.47 22.64
N ASP A 106 -15.83 6.21 22.97
CA ASP A 106 -15.87 5.53 24.26
C ASP A 106 -15.26 4.13 24.12
N GLY A 107 -14.67 3.64 25.22
CA GLY A 107 -14.15 2.29 25.32
C GLY A 107 -15.25 1.25 25.45
N GLY A 108 -15.06 0.14 24.76
CA GLY A 108 -15.73 -1.13 24.99
C GLY A 108 -14.78 -2.24 24.55
N ASP A 109 -14.35 -3.07 25.50
CA ASP A 109 -13.54 -4.25 25.26
C ASP A 109 -14.06 -5.04 24.05
N SER A 110 -13.29 -5.08 22.98
CA SER A 110 -13.37 -6.17 22.04
C SER A 110 -11.97 -6.74 21.88
N LYS A 111 -11.85 -8.05 22.14
CA LYS A 111 -10.80 -8.87 21.57
C LYS A 111 -10.86 -8.67 20.06
N LEU A 112 -10.03 -7.78 19.51
CA LEU A 112 -9.81 -7.70 18.08
C LEU A 112 -9.02 -8.93 17.66
N LYS A 113 -9.74 -9.98 17.28
CA LYS A 113 -9.28 -10.83 16.19
C LYS A 113 -9.30 -9.94 14.96
N VAL A 114 -8.15 -9.45 14.53
CA VAL A 114 -8.01 -8.83 13.20
C VAL A 114 -8.01 -10.00 12.19
N ASP A 115 -9.20 -10.47 11.83
CA ASP A 115 -9.44 -11.16 10.56
C ASP A 115 -9.50 -10.00 9.55
N ILE A 116 -8.53 -9.90 8.63
CA ILE A 116 -8.46 -8.79 7.66
C ILE A 116 -9.62 -8.97 6.67
N ASP A 117 -10.78 -8.44 7.03
CA ASP A 117 -12.00 -8.41 6.22
C ASP A 117 -11.98 -7.22 5.23
N TRP A 118 -12.93 -7.24 4.30
CA TRP A 118 -13.20 -6.16 3.36
C TRP A 118 -13.24 -4.77 4.00
N SER A 119 -12.49 -3.83 3.43
CA SER A 119 -12.54 -2.40 3.79
C SER A 119 -13.53 -1.68 2.89
N THR A 120 -14.58 -1.09 3.46
CA THR A 120 -15.61 -0.35 2.71
C THR A 120 -15.50 1.14 2.96
N SER A 121 -15.61 1.97 1.91
CA SER A 121 -15.67 3.43 2.04
C SER A 121 -16.74 4.05 1.14
N GLU A 122 -17.17 5.25 1.52
CA GLU A 122 -18.07 6.09 0.74
C GLU A 122 -17.46 7.49 0.62
N ASP A 123 -17.46 8.03 -0.59
CA ASP A 123 -16.89 9.33 -0.92
C ASP A 123 -17.88 10.13 -1.79
N ILE A 124 -17.93 11.45 -1.62
CA ILE A 124 -18.74 12.36 -2.45
C ILE A 124 -17.80 13.19 -3.31
N ASN A 125 -18.00 13.18 -4.63
CA ASN A 125 -17.21 14.00 -5.54
C ASN A 125 -17.58 15.48 -5.37
N PRO A 126 -16.65 16.38 -5.00
CA PRO A 126 -16.95 17.79 -4.78
C PRO A 126 -17.28 18.57 -6.07
N VAL A 127 -17.10 17.97 -7.25
CA VAL A 127 -17.36 18.62 -8.55
C VAL A 127 -18.82 18.47 -8.98
N ASP A 128 -19.44 17.32 -8.71
CA ASP A 128 -20.75 16.95 -9.26
C ASP A 128 -21.68 16.25 -8.25
N ASP A 129 -21.28 16.22 -6.98
CA ASP A 129 -21.97 15.55 -5.86
C ASP A 129 -22.23 14.05 -6.07
N SER A 130 -21.59 13.43 -7.06
CA SER A 130 -21.76 12.00 -7.32
C SER A 130 -21.14 11.17 -6.19
N LYS A 131 -21.91 10.18 -5.72
CA LYS A 131 -21.48 9.26 -4.68
C LYS A 131 -20.61 8.16 -5.28
N THR A 132 -19.50 7.86 -4.62
CA THR A 132 -18.67 6.69 -4.88
C THR A 132 -18.73 5.77 -3.67
N VAL A 133 -19.09 4.51 -3.90
CA VAL A 133 -19.09 3.46 -2.86
C VAL A 133 -18.09 2.41 -3.29
N ARG A 134 -17.16 2.02 -2.40
CA ARG A 134 -16.13 1.03 -2.73
C ARG A 134 -15.90 0.03 -1.60
N ALA A 135 -15.45 -1.14 -2.00
CA ALA A 135 -14.98 -2.22 -1.16
C ALA A 135 -13.61 -2.68 -1.66
N THR A 136 -12.64 -2.75 -0.77
CA THR A 136 -11.25 -3.10 -1.06
C THR A 136 -10.85 -4.32 -0.23
N LEU A 137 -10.12 -5.24 -0.85
CA LEU A 137 -9.61 -6.45 -0.22
C LEU A 137 -8.13 -6.64 -0.60
N SER A 138 -7.28 -6.87 0.38
CA SER A 138 -5.87 -7.20 0.18
C SER A 138 -5.70 -8.66 -0.22
N ALA A 139 -4.70 -8.96 -1.05
CA ALA A 139 -4.32 -10.33 -1.35
C ALA A 139 -3.71 -11.02 -0.12
N ASP A 140 -3.88 -12.34 -0.03
CA ASP A 140 -3.26 -13.17 1.00
C ASP A 140 -1.73 -13.21 0.77
N ASP A 141 -0.97 -12.66 1.72
CA ASP A 141 0.50 -12.61 1.67
C ASP A 141 1.14 -13.99 1.65
N SER A 142 0.48 -15.00 2.24
CA SER A 142 0.98 -16.39 2.28
C SER A 142 1.01 -17.10 0.93
N ALA A 143 0.34 -16.55 -0.08
CA ALA A 143 0.19 -17.17 -1.41
C ALA A 143 0.69 -16.28 -2.56
N SER A 144 1.19 -15.08 -2.25
CA SER A 144 1.62 -14.09 -3.24
C SER A 144 3.15 -14.07 -3.31
N THR A 145 3.71 -14.22 -4.51
CA THR A 145 5.17 -14.39 -4.72
C THR A 145 5.96 -13.07 -4.66
N LEU A 146 5.30 -11.94 -4.47
CA LEU A 146 5.87 -10.59 -4.42
C LEU A 146 5.27 -9.86 -3.21
N ASN A 147 6.13 -9.35 -2.33
CA ASN A 147 5.81 -8.54 -1.14
C ASN A 147 5.30 -7.13 -1.51
N GLU A 148 4.34 -7.03 -2.43
CA GLU A 148 3.62 -5.79 -2.71
C GLU A 148 2.12 -6.06 -2.55
N HIS A 149 1.43 -5.21 -1.80
CA HIS A 149 0.03 -5.37 -1.37
C HIS A 149 -0.92 -5.25 -2.57
N VAL A 150 -1.04 -6.32 -3.35
CA VAL A 150 -2.00 -6.40 -4.45
C VAL A 150 -3.40 -6.26 -3.87
N THR A 151 -4.13 -5.24 -4.31
CA THR A 151 -5.47 -4.94 -3.77
C THR A 151 -6.53 -5.12 -4.84
N LEU A 152 -7.58 -5.86 -4.50
CA LEU A 152 -8.80 -5.99 -5.25
C LEU A 152 -9.74 -4.86 -4.83
N THR A 153 -10.30 -4.12 -5.77
CA THR A 153 -11.31 -3.09 -5.49
C THR A 153 -12.54 -3.31 -6.33
N ILE A 154 -13.70 -3.29 -5.68
CA ILE A 154 -15.02 -3.18 -6.30
C ILE A 154 -15.54 -1.79 -5.97
N ARG A 155 -16.03 -1.03 -6.95
CA ARG A 155 -16.65 0.27 -6.70
C ARG A 155 -17.84 0.53 -7.61
N CYS A 156 -18.76 1.34 -7.12
CA CYS A 156 -19.71 2.09 -7.92
C CYS A 156 -19.23 3.52 -7.98
N GLN A 157 -18.90 4.03 -9.17
CA GLN A 157 -18.51 5.42 -9.39
C GLN A 157 -19.23 5.93 -10.63
N SER A 158 -19.88 7.09 -10.52
CA SER A 158 -20.62 7.71 -11.63
C SER A 158 -21.59 6.73 -12.31
N ASN A 159 -22.37 5.99 -11.50
CA ASN A 159 -23.31 4.94 -11.94
C ASN A 159 -22.70 3.76 -12.71
N LYS A 160 -21.37 3.57 -12.62
CA LYS A 160 -20.67 2.46 -13.25
C LYS A 160 -20.05 1.56 -12.17
N THR A 161 -20.38 0.27 -12.22
CA THR A 161 -19.70 -0.74 -11.40
C THR A 161 -18.38 -1.11 -12.06
N GLU A 162 -17.31 -1.04 -11.29
CA GLU A 162 -15.96 -1.42 -11.70
C GLU A 162 -15.37 -2.42 -10.72
N LEU A 163 -14.58 -3.34 -11.26
CA LEU A 163 -13.77 -4.31 -10.54
C LEU A 163 -12.37 -4.17 -11.12
N TYR A 164 -11.41 -3.84 -10.28
CA TYR A 164 -10.04 -3.72 -10.72
C TYR A 164 -9.09 -4.21 -9.63
N VAL A 165 -7.86 -4.48 -10.06
CA VAL A 165 -6.78 -4.96 -9.19
C VAL A 165 -5.62 -4.02 -9.36
N ASN A 166 -5.14 -3.45 -8.26
CA ASN A 166 -3.91 -2.69 -8.25
C ASN A 166 -2.76 -3.64 -7.89
N TRP A 167 -1.82 -3.79 -8.83
CA TRP A 167 -0.67 -4.68 -8.70
C TRP A 167 0.57 -3.94 -8.16
N ASN A 168 0.50 -2.61 -8.03
CA ASN A 168 1.55 -1.68 -7.60
C ASN A 168 2.83 -1.62 -8.47
N ASP A 169 2.95 -2.52 -9.44
CA ASP A 169 4.04 -2.57 -10.42
C ASP A 169 3.60 -2.14 -11.82
N TYR A 170 4.55 -1.67 -12.64
CA TYR A 170 4.28 -1.24 -14.01
C TYR A 170 3.99 -2.45 -14.92
N LEU A 171 2.76 -2.52 -15.44
CA LEU A 171 2.28 -3.69 -16.15
C LEU A 171 2.71 -3.75 -17.63
N GLY A 172 3.02 -2.60 -18.24
CA GLY A 172 3.15 -2.47 -19.69
C GLY A 172 1.82 -2.76 -20.40
N ASP A 173 1.87 -3.12 -21.69
CA ASP A 173 0.70 -3.45 -22.52
C ASP A 173 0.95 -4.75 -23.31
N ASP A 174 -0.10 -5.59 -23.42
CA ASP A 174 -0.05 -6.85 -24.18
C ASP A 174 -0.73 -6.74 -25.56
N SER A 175 -1.41 -5.63 -25.86
CA SER A 175 -2.23 -5.48 -27.06
C SER A 175 -1.42 -5.28 -28.33
N ARG A 176 -0.27 -4.60 -28.21
CA ARG A 176 0.52 -4.11 -29.36
C ARG A 176 -0.28 -3.14 -30.25
N ASP A 177 -1.28 -2.48 -29.70
CA ASP A 177 -2.15 -1.50 -30.35
C ASP A 177 -2.13 -0.18 -29.57
N VAL A 178 -1.95 0.93 -30.28
CA VAL A 178 -1.88 2.28 -29.67
C VAL A 178 -3.26 2.78 -29.21
N TYR A 179 -4.35 2.16 -29.68
CA TYR A 179 -5.72 2.59 -29.40
C TYR A 179 -6.47 1.70 -28.41
N ASP A 180 -5.91 0.54 -28.05
CA ASP A 180 -6.58 -0.44 -27.19
C ASP A 180 -5.56 -1.04 -26.22
N GLU A 181 -5.42 -0.48 -25.02
CA GLU A 181 -4.47 -0.95 -24.01
C GLU A 181 -5.09 -2.00 -23.09
N TRP A 182 -4.49 -3.19 -23.02
CA TRP A 182 -4.97 -4.27 -22.15
C TRP A 182 -3.86 -5.24 -21.71
N LYS A 183 -4.08 -5.91 -20.58
CA LYS A 183 -3.24 -7.01 -20.06
C LYS A 183 -3.96 -8.34 -20.06
N ARG A 184 -3.20 -9.42 -20.25
CA ARG A 184 -3.69 -10.78 -19.96
C ARG A 184 -3.74 -10.99 -18.46
N VAL A 185 -4.94 -11.20 -17.95
CA VAL A 185 -5.17 -11.62 -16.57
C VAL A 185 -5.71 -13.04 -16.58
N THR A 186 -5.01 -13.94 -15.92
CA THR A 186 -5.52 -15.29 -15.62
C THR A 186 -6.44 -15.17 -14.40
N VAL A 187 -7.69 -15.58 -14.56
CA VAL A 187 -8.74 -15.53 -13.54
C VAL A 187 -9.14 -16.94 -13.16
N ARG A 188 -9.13 -17.25 -11.86
CA ARG A 188 -9.64 -18.50 -11.30
C ARG A 188 -10.56 -18.22 -10.12
N ILE A 189 -11.83 -18.58 -10.26
CA ILE A 189 -12.88 -18.36 -9.26
C ILE A 189 -13.16 -19.68 -8.56
N GLY A 190 -12.96 -19.73 -7.25
CA GLY A 190 -13.07 -20.95 -6.45
C GLY A 190 -12.22 -22.09 -7.01
N GLU A 191 -12.86 -23.24 -7.24
CA GLU A 191 -12.20 -24.44 -7.76
C GLU A 191 -12.24 -24.55 -9.29
N ASN A 192 -12.92 -23.62 -9.97
CA ASN A 192 -13.09 -23.67 -11.43
C ASN A 192 -11.74 -23.68 -12.18
N LYS A 193 -11.77 -24.10 -13.44
CA LYS A 193 -10.59 -24.00 -14.31
C LYS A 193 -10.21 -22.53 -14.49
N ALA A 194 -8.91 -22.24 -14.41
CA ALA A 194 -8.38 -20.92 -14.69
C ALA A 194 -8.64 -20.54 -16.16
N GLN A 195 -8.96 -19.28 -16.40
CA GLN A 195 -9.23 -18.74 -17.74
C GLN A 195 -8.44 -17.46 -17.94
N GLN A 196 -7.90 -17.26 -19.15
CA GLN A 196 -7.27 -15.99 -19.51
C GLN A 196 -8.32 -15.01 -20.03
N GLN A 197 -8.26 -13.78 -19.53
CA GLN A 197 -9.12 -12.67 -19.93
C GLN A 197 -8.26 -11.47 -20.32
N ARG A 198 -8.83 -10.56 -21.13
CA ARG A 198 -8.24 -9.27 -21.45
C ARG A 198 -8.84 -8.21 -20.54
N TRP A 199 -8.02 -7.59 -19.71
CA TRP A 199 -8.44 -6.56 -18.77
C TRP A 199 -7.82 -5.24 -19.20
N GLY A 200 -8.60 -4.15 -19.16
CA GLY A 200 -8.09 -2.81 -19.47
C GLY A 200 -7.05 -2.37 -18.43
N ILE A 201 -6.25 -1.37 -18.74
CA ILE A 201 -5.17 -0.90 -17.87
C ILE A 201 -5.52 0.48 -17.30
N SER A 202 -5.09 0.78 -16.07
CA SER A 202 -5.15 2.14 -15.53
C SER A 202 -4.24 3.10 -16.29
N THR A 203 -4.53 4.39 -16.18
CA THR A 203 -3.72 5.48 -16.74
C THR A 203 -2.28 5.51 -16.21
N ASP A 204 -2.05 5.08 -14.97
CA ASP A 204 -0.69 4.95 -14.38
C ASP A 204 -0.05 3.59 -14.65
N SER A 205 -0.72 2.72 -15.42
CA SER A 205 -0.27 1.39 -15.82
C SER A 205 0.00 0.40 -14.69
N LYS A 206 -0.59 0.59 -13.51
CA LYS A 206 -0.39 -0.27 -12.32
C LYS A 206 -1.58 -1.14 -11.96
N ALA A 207 -2.74 -0.89 -12.55
CA ALA A 207 -3.96 -1.63 -12.27
C ALA A 207 -4.59 -2.22 -13.54
N THR A 208 -5.29 -3.34 -13.37
CA THR A 208 -6.10 -3.96 -14.42
C THR A 208 -7.58 -3.91 -14.09
N PHE A 209 -8.43 -3.59 -15.06
CA PHE A 209 -9.89 -3.47 -14.95
C PHE A 209 -10.59 -4.63 -15.66
N ALA A 210 -11.47 -5.32 -14.95
CA ALA A 210 -12.27 -6.41 -15.51
C ALA A 210 -13.18 -5.90 -16.66
N PRO A 211 -13.30 -6.66 -17.76
CA PRO A 211 -14.04 -6.24 -18.94
C PRO A 211 -15.57 -6.36 -18.78
N ASN A 212 -16.31 -5.78 -19.74
CA ASN A 212 -17.72 -6.09 -20.04
C ASN A 212 -18.73 -5.98 -18.89
N SER A 213 -18.65 -4.93 -18.06
CA SER A 213 -19.44 -4.78 -16.83
C SER A 213 -19.21 -5.96 -15.86
N PRO A 214 -18.40 -5.76 -14.81
CA PRO A 214 -17.93 -6.85 -13.97
C PRO A 214 -19.00 -7.45 -13.06
N VAL A 215 -20.27 -7.02 -13.15
CA VAL A 215 -21.37 -7.47 -12.29
C VAL A 215 -21.51 -8.99 -12.28
N ASN A 216 -21.43 -9.67 -13.44
CA ASN A 216 -21.53 -11.13 -13.48
C ASN A 216 -20.33 -11.80 -12.80
N LEU A 217 -19.12 -11.26 -12.98
CA LEU A 217 -17.91 -11.75 -12.31
C LEU A 217 -18.04 -11.58 -10.79
N ILE A 218 -18.52 -10.43 -10.32
CA ILE A 218 -18.75 -10.15 -8.90
C ILE A 218 -19.81 -11.12 -8.32
N LYS A 219 -20.86 -11.45 -9.08
CA LYS A 219 -21.86 -12.44 -8.67
C LYS A 219 -21.30 -13.85 -8.53
N GLU A 220 -20.41 -14.26 -9.43
CA GLU A 220 -19.72 -15.55 -9.31
C GLU A 220 -18.75 -15.56 -8.13
N MET A 221 -18.04 -14.45 -7.91
CA MET A 221 -17.19 -14.25 -6.73
C MET A 221 -17.99 -14.36 -5.42
N ALA A 222 -19.22 -13.83 -5.37
CA ALA A 222 -20.08 -13.91 -4.20
C ALA A 222 -20.60 -15.32 -3.86
N LYS A 223 -20.33 -16.32 -4.70
CA LYS A 223 -20.73 -17.73 -4.49
C LYS A 223 -19.59 -18.61 -3.95
N VAL A 224 -18.37 -18.07 -3.87
CA VAL A 224 -17.16 -18.82 -3.49
C VAL A 224 -16.32 -18.02 -2.50
N ASP A 225 -15.37 -18.68 -1.84
CA ASP A 225 -14.52 -18.04 -0.83
C ASP A 225 -13.12 -17.69 -1.36
N ARG A 226 -12.82 -17.98 -2.63
CA ARG A 226 -11.46 -17.82 -3.17
C ARG A 226 -11.46 -17.24 -4.58
N LEU A 227 -10.62 -16.26 -4.81
CA LEU A 227 -10.25 -15.76 -6.13
C LEU A 227 -8.73 -15.85 -6.30
N VAL A 228 -8.26 -16.30 -7.45
CA VAL A 228 -6.85 -16.22 -7.82
C VAL A 228 -6.74 -15.45 -9.12
N LEU A 229 -5.90 -14.43 -9.11
CA LEU A 229 -5.57 -13.62 -10.28
C LEU A 229 -4.07 -13.70 -10.53
N GLN A 230 -3.69 -13.74 -11.80
CA GLN A 230 -2.28 -13.69 -12.17
C GLN A 230 -2.11 -12.83 -13.43
N THR A 231 -1.09 -11.98 -13.43
CA THR A 231 -0.66 -11.21 -14.59
C THR A 231 0.87 -11.23 -14.68
N THR A 232 1.43 -10.69 -15.75
CA THR A 232 2.89 -10.54 -15.90
C THR A 232 3.21 -9.06 -16.08
N PRO A 233 3.82 -8.41 -15.07
CA PRO A 233 4.30 -7.04 -15.21
C PRO A 233 5.39 -6.92 -16.27
N TYR A 234 5.69 -5.69 -16.68
CA TYR A 234 6.60 -5.47 -17.79
C TYR A 234 8.03 -5.91 -17.46
N ASN A 235 8.59 -6.83 -18.26
CA ASN A 235 9.93 -7.41 -18.06
C ASN A 235 10.15 -8.05 -16.68
N GLU A 236 9.09 -8.50 -16.03
CA GLU A 236 9.12 -9.15 -14.72
C GLU A 236 8.57 -10.58 -14.81
N ASN A 237 8.71 -11.33 -13.71
CA ASN A 237 8.07 -12.63 -13.58
C ASN A 237 6.56 -12.49 -13.34
N PRO A 238 5.75 -13.50 -13.69
CA PRO A 238 4.32 -13.48 -13.37
C PRO A 238 4.07 -13.30 -11.87
N VAL A 239 3.18 -12.36 -11.53
CA VAL A 239 2.69 -12.12 -10.18
C VAL A 239 1.34 -12.80 -10.00
N THR A 240 1.20 -13.54 -8.91
CA THR A 240 -0.06 -14.21 -8.53
C THR A 240 -0.58 -13.60 -7.24
N ALA A 241 -1.85 -13.20 -7.24
CA ALA A 241 -2.57 -12.70 -6.08
C ALA A 241 -3.73 -13.65 -5.76
N VAL A 242 -3.83 -14.07 -4.50
CA VAL A 242 -4.92 -14.91 -3.99
C VAL A 242 -5.75 -14.06 -3.03
N PHE A 243 -7.06 -14.12 -3.13
CA PHE A 243 -7.96 -13.36 -2.27
C PHE A 243 -8.95 -14.32 -1.58
N ASN A 244 -9.08 -14.17 -0.26
CA ASN A 244 -10.14 -14.76 0.53
C ASN A 244 -11.41 -13.90 0.44
N LEU A 245 -12.43 -14.39 -0.24
CA LEU A 245 -13.66 -13.64 -0.54
C LEU A 245 -14.70 -13.72 0.58
N LYS A 246 -14.39 -14.30 1.74
CA LYS A 246 -15.28 -14.28 2.90
C LYS A 246 -15.73 -12.84 3.18
N GLY A 247 -17.03 -12.63 3.43
CA GLY A 247 -17.60 -11.30 3.66
C GLY A 247 -17.91 -10.48 2.39
N ILE A 248 -17.69 -11.02 1.19
CA ILE A 248 -17.93 -10.29 -0.07
C ILE A 248 -19.39 -9.87 -0.25
N LYS A 249 -20.36 -10.67 0.23
CA LYS A 249 -21.78 -10.36 0.04
C LYS A 249 -22.17 -9.10 0.79
N GLU A 250 -21.69 -9.00 2.03
CA GLU A 250 -21.88 -7.85 2.90
C GLU A 250 -21.18 -6.62 2.31
N ALA A 251 -19.93 -6.77 1.85
CA ALA A 251 -19.14 -5.68 1.28
C ALA A 251 -19.68 -5.12 -0.03
N VAL A 252 -20.25 -5.98 -0.89
CA VAL A 252 -20.74 -5.59 -2.22
C VAL A 252 -22.18 -5.10 -2.20
N SER A 253 -22.98 -5.45 -1.19
CA SER A 253 -24.39 -5.06 -1.10
C SER A 253 -24.63 -3.54 -1.24
N PRO A 254 -23.87 -2.65 -0.57
CA PRO A 254 -24.00 -1.19 -0.76
C PRO A 254 -23.68 -0.72 -2.18
N ILE A 255 -22.68 -1.34 -2.82
CA ILE A 255 -22.25 -1.05 -4.20
C ILE A 255 -23.35 -1.44 -5.19
N ALA A 256 -23.93 -2.62 -5.01
CA ALA A 256 -25.01 -3.12 -5.84
C ALA A 256 -26.25 -2.21 -5.78
N LYS A 257 -26.59 -1.76 -4.57
CA LYS A 257 -27.67 -0.79 -4.36
C LYS A 257 -27.40 0.54 -5.07
N GLU A 258 -26.20 1.11 -4.90
CA GLU A 258 -25.83 2.39 -5.50
C GLU A 258 -25.87 2.33 -7.03
N CYS A 259 -25.33 1.26 -7.62
CA CYS A 259 -25.28 1.08 -9.07
C CYS A 259 -26.52 0.37 -9.66
N GLY A 260 -27.59 0.17 -8.88
CA GLY A 260 -28.88 -0.31 -9.36
C GLY A 260 -28.93 -1.76 -9.85
N TRP A 261 -28.18 -2.66 -9.23
CA TRP A 261 -28.23 -4.10 -9.53
C TRP A 261 -28.39 -4.97 -8.27
N ALA A 262 -28.79 -6.23 -8.45
CA ALA A 262 -29.01 -7.17 -7.34
C ALA A 262 -27.93 -8.24 -7.33
N LEU A 263 -27.38 -8.54 -6.14
CA LEU A 263 -26.38 -9.59 -5.91
C LEU A 263 -26.97 -10.99 -6.06
#